data_AF-A0A9Q4BYM6-F1
#
_entry.id   AF-A0A9Q4BYM6-F1
#
_cell.length_a   1.000
_cell.length_b   1.000
_cell.length_c   1.000
_cell.angle_alpha   90.00
_cell.angle_beta   90.00
_cell.angle_gamma   90.00
#
_symmetry.space_group_name_H-M   'P 1'
#
loop_
_entity.id
_entity.type
_entity.pdbx_description
1 polymer ?
#
loop_
_entity_poly.entity_id
_entity_poly.type
_entity_poly.pdbx_seq_one_letter_code
_entity_poly.pdbx_strand_id
1 'polypeptide(L)'
;AQQFRWTKGHIETAKKLLPLVWKSKNISLRTKLQCTFHLSINFAFPITLLACILNVPLVFIKNSGPHEAFFNMMSIFILAFFSSFLFYLYSQKDIHTDWRKKIALFPLFMAGSMGFAVNNSRAVVEGLLSRKSEFVRTPKVKPGDNQPKPNYSARKKLSPTVYIEMLLAAYCLVGVIASIYFMEIAALPFHLLFFLGFTMVSSMSLKSVYSKK
;
A
#
# COMPACT_ATOMS: atom_id res chain seq x y z
N ALA A 1 -5.09 8.19 8.63
CA ALA A 1 -5.57 9.59 8.46
C ALA A 1 -4.70 10.43 7.51
N GLN A 2 -3.38 10.53 7.71
CA GLN A 2 -2.53 11.37 6.83
C GLN A 2 -2.40 10.83 5.40
N GLN A 3 -2.00 9.56 5.25
CA GLN A 3 -1.88 8.88 3.94
C GLN A 3 -3.19 8.98 3.13
N PHE A 4 -4.34 8.73 3.78
CA PHE A 4 -5.66 8.93 3.17
C PHE A 4 -5.82 10.29 2.48
N ARG A 5 -5.50 11.38 3.18
CA ARG A 5 -5.66 12.74 2.66
C ARG A 5 -4.70 13.04 1.51
N TRP A 6 -3.46 12.57 1.61
CA TRP A 6 -2.47 12.70 0.55
C TRP A 6 -2.93 11.96 -0.72
N THR A 7 -3.31 10.70 -0.58
CA THR A 7 -3.82 9.89 -1.69
C THR A 7 -5.04 10.53 -2.34
N LYS A 8 -6.03 10.95 -1.54
CA LYS A 8 -7.24 11.58 -2.06
C LYS A 8 -6.93 12.88 -2.82
N GLY A 9 -6.13 13.78 -2.23
CA GLY A 9 -5.76 15.04 -2.86
C GLY A 9 -4.95 14.85 -4.14
N HIS A 10 -4.10 13.82 -4.19
CA HIS A 10 -3.37 13.44 -5.41
C HIS A 10 -4.33 13.03 -6.52
N ILE A 11 -5.34 12.20 -6.20
CA ILE A 11 -6.35 11.75 -7.18
C ILE A 11 -7.24 12.90 -7.65
N GLU A 12 -7.65 13.81 -6.77
CA GLU A 12 -8.38 15.02 -7.14
C GLU A 12 -7.54 15.92 -8.07
N THR A 13 -6.24 16.05 -7.78
CA THR A 13 -5.29 16.76 -8.65
C THR A 13 -5.16 16.08 -10.01
N ALA A 14 -5.04 14.76 -10.04
CA ALA A 14 -4.97 13.98 -11.27
C ALA A 14 -6.23 14.16 -12.12
N LYS A 15 -7.42 14.08 -11.50
CA LYS A 15 -8.72 14.28 -12.16
C LYS A 15 -8.84 15.68 -12.78
N LYS A 16 -8.25 16.70 -12.15
CA LYS A 16 -8.25 18.08 -12.65
C LYS A 16 -7.22 18.32 -13.75
N LEU A 17 -5.99 17.81 -13.58
CA LEU A 17 -4.85 18.15 -14.44
C LEU A 17 -4.68 17.21 -15.63
N LEU A 18 -4.98 15.91 -15.52
CA LEU A 18 -4.78 14.96 -16.62
C LEU A 18 -5.53 15.37 -17.91
N PRO A 19 -6.82 15.78 -17.86
CA PRO A 19 -7.51 16.22 -19.07
C PRO A 19 -6.84 17.44 -19.72
N LEU A 20 -6.29 18.37 -18.92
CA LEU A 20 -5.60 19.56 -19.42
C LEU A 20 -4.26 19.19 -20.09
N VAL A 21 -3.49 18.28 -19.48
CA VAL A 21 -2.24 17.78 -20.04
C VAL A 21 -2.48 17.12 -21.41
N TRP A 22 -3.51 16.28 -21.51
CA TRP A 22 -3.81 15.57 -22.75
C TRP A 22 -4.36 16.49 -23.85
N LYS A 23 -5.17 17.51 -23.49
CA LYS A 23 -5.68 18.53 -24.41
C LYS A 23 -4.61 19.53 -24.89
N SER A 24 -3.50 19.66 -24.17
CA SER A 24 -2.44 20.61 -24.55
C SER A 24 -1.77 20.20 -25.86
N LYS A 25 -1.72 21.13 -26.82
CA LYS A 25 -1.05 20.94 -28.12
C LYS A 25 0.47 21.15 -28.02
N ASN A 26 0.93 21.88 -27.01
CA ASN A 26 2.34 22.30 -26.88
C ASN A 26 3.19 21.32 -26.06
N ILE A 27 2.64 20.16 -25.68
CA ILE A 27 3.32 19.17 -24.85
C ILE A 27 3.56 17.91 -25.68
N SER A 28 4.81 17.43 -25.70
CA SER A 28 5.18 16.19 -26.38
C SER A 28 4.45 14.98 -25.78
N LEU A 29 4.22 13.94 -26.59
CA LEU A 29 3.62 12.69 -26.12
C LEU A 29 4.41 12.08 -24.95
N ARG A 30 5.76 12.13 -25.01
CA ARG A 30 6.63 11.66 -23.93
C ARG A 30 6.33 12.35 -22.61
N THR A 31 6.22 13.67 -22.62
CA THR A 31 5.88 14.44 -21.42
C THR A 31 4.47 14.13 -20.93
N LYS A 32 3.49 13.97 -21.82
CA LYS A 32 2.12 13.57 -21.45
C LYS A 32 2.10 12.22 -20.72
N LEU A 33 2.86 11.24 -21.20
CA LEU A 33 2.98 9.93 -20.57
C LEU A 33 3.63 10.03 -19.18
N GLN A 34 4.73 10.77 -19.04
CA GLN A 34 5.38 11.00 -17.74
C GLN A 34 4.44 11.67 -16.73
N CYS A 35 3.73 12.72 -17.14
CA CYS A 35 2.71 13.36 -16.31
C CYS A 35 1.60 12.38 -15.93
N THR A 36 1.21 11.49 -16.84
CA THR A 36 0.17 10.48 -16.59
C THR A 36 0.60 9.54 -15.48
N PHE A 37 1.79 8.92 -15.58
CA PHE A 37 2.32 8.04 -14.54
C PHE A 37 2.50 8.74 -13.20
N HIS A 38 3.01 9.97 -13.21
CA HIS A 38 3.22 10.73 -11.98
C HIS A 38 1.91 11.07 -11.27
N LEU A 39 0.89 11.49 -12.01
CA LEU A 39 -0.43 11.82 -11.46
C LEU A 39 -1.23 10.57 -11.08
N SER A 40 -0.98 9.42 -11.71
CA SER A 40 -1.70 8.17 -11.43
C SER A 40 -1.03 7.26 -10.41
N ILE A 41 0.12 7.64 -9.83
CA ILE A 41 0.90 6.76 -8.94
C ILE A 41 0.10 6.17 -7.77
N ASN A 42 -0.88 6.92 -7.25
CA ASN A 42 -1.72 6.48 -6.14
C ASN A 42 -2.75 5.39 -6.51
N PHE A 43 -2.97 5.11 -7.81
CA PHE A 43 -3.72 3.93 -8.25
C PHE A 43 -2.98 2.62 -7.93
N ALA A 44 -1.71 2.68 -7.56
CA ALA A 44 -1.00 1.52 -7.03
C ALA A 44 -1.74 0.89 -5.84
N PHE A 45 -2.37 1.66 -4.95
CA PHE A 45 -3.08 1.10 -3.79
C PHE A 45 -4.25 0.17 -4.16
N PRO A 46 -5.24 0.57 -5.00
CA PRO A 46 -6.30 -0.33 -5.42
C PRO A 46 -5.78 -1.51 -6.24
N ILE A 47 -4.73 -1.33 -7.05
CA ILE A 47 -4.10 -2.44 -7.78
C ILE A 47 -3.43 -3.42 -6.82
N THR A 48 -2.71 -2.93 -5.79
CA THR A 48 -2.10 -3.76 -4.75
C THR A 48 -3.15 -4.51 -3.93
N LEU A 49 -4.29 -3.88 -3.63
CA LEU A 49 -5.40 -4.53 -2.94
C LEU A 49 -6.03 -5.64 -3.80
N LEU A 50 -6.22 -5.38 -5.09
CA LEU A 50 -6.69 -6.40 -6.04
C LEU A 50 -5.69 -7.55 -6.15
N ALA A 51 -4.41 -7.24 -6.29
CA ALA A 51 -3.34 -8.23 -6.32
C ALA A 51 -3.34 -9.09 -5.05
N CYS A 52 -3.51 -8.49 -3.87
CA CYS A 52 -3.66 -9.23 -2.62
C CYS A 52 -4.82 -10.24 -2.66
N ILE A 53 -5.99 -9.80 -3.12
CA ILE A 53 -7.18 -10.65 -3.17
C ILE A 53 -6.95 -11.81 -4.15
N LEU A 54 -6.34 -11.55 -5.31
CA LEU A 54 -6.09 -12.56 -6.34
C LEU A 54 -4.90 -13.48 -6.01
N ASN A 55 -3.94 -13.05 -5.18
CA ASN A 55 -2.72 -13.82 -4.92
C ASN A 55 -3.01 -15.17 -4.23
N VAL A 56 -3.92 -15.18 -3.26
CA VAL A 56 -4.29 -16.40 -2.52
C VAL A 56 -4.90 -17.48 -3.45
N PRO A 57 -5.97 -17.21 -4.24
CA PRO A 57 -6.55 -18.22 -5.14
C PRO A 57 -5.57 -18.65 -6.24
N LEU A 58 -4.63 -17.79 -6.65
CA LEU A 58 -3.62 -18.17 -7.64
C LEU A 58 -2.76 -19.36 -7.19
N VAL A 59 -2.47 -19.50 -5.90
CA VAL A 59 -1.76 -20.69 -5.38
C VAL A 59 -2.57 -21.96 -5.63
N PHE A 60 -3.87 -21.93 -5.34
CA PHE A 60 -4.74 -23.09 -5.55
C PHE A 60 -4.93 -23.37 -7.04
N ILE A 61 -5.12 -22.33 -7.87
CA ILE A 61 -5.28 -22.48 -9.32
C ILE A 61 -4.02 -23.10 -9.93
N LYS A 62 -2.84 -22.61 -9.59
CA LYS A 62 -1.57 -23.16 -10.06
C LYS A 62 -1.48 -24.66 -9.76
N ASN A 63 -1.89 -25.06 -8.57
CA ASN A 63 -1.82 -26.45 -8.10
C ASN A 63 -3.03 -27.32 -8.53
N SER A 64 -4.00 -26.77 -9.26
CA SER A 64 -5.22 -27.50 -9.68
C SER A 64 -5.17 -28.09 -11.09
N GLY A 65 -4.19 -27.71 -11.92
CA GLY A 65 -4.15 -28.12 -13.32
C GLY A 65 -2.84 -27.79 -14.03
N PRO A 66 -2.70 -28.13 -15.32
CA PRO A 66 -1.45 -27.99 -16.07
C PRO A 66 -1.21 -26.53 -16.50
N HIS A 67 -0.91 -25.66 -15.53
CA HIS A 67 -0.67 -24.23 -15.75
C HIS A 67 0.81 -23.82 -15.65
N GLU A 68 1.72 -24.78 -15.48
CA GLU A 68 3.15 -24.55 -15.25
C GLU A 68 3.78 -23.61 -16.28
N ALA A 69 3.51 -23.79 -17.57
CA ALA A 69 4.05 -22.93 -18.63
C ALA A 69 3.65 -21.46 -18.46
N PHE A 70 2.39 -21.21 -18.07
CA PHE A 70 1.90 -19.86 -17.81
C PHE A 70 2.58 -19.24 -16.59
N PHE A 71 2.64 -19.96 -15.47
CA PHE A 71 3.28 -19.45 -14.25
C PHE A 71 4.80 -19.26 -14.40
N ASN A 72 5.47 -20.14 -15.16
CA ASN A 72 6.89 -19.98 -15.48
C ASN A 72 7.16 -18.72 -16.32
N MET A 73 6.28 -18.40 -17.27
CA MET A 73 6.36 -17.13 -18.00
C MET A 73 6.16 -15.93 -17.06
N MET A 74 5.24 -16.02 -16.09
CA MET A 74 5.00 -14.95 -15.12
C MET A 74 6.19 -14.68 -14.18
N SER A 75 7.12 -15.63 -14.01
CA SER A 75 8.34 -15.42 -13.22
C SER A 75 9.20 -14.24 -13.71
N ILE A 76 9.05 -13.80 -14.97
CA ILE A 76 9.71 -12.58 -15.47
C ILE A 76 9.34 -11.33 -14.65
N PHE A 77 8.15 -11.29 -14.05
CA PHE A 77 7.72 -10.16 -13.23
C PHE A 77 8.49 -10.02 -11.91
N ILE A 78 9.26 -11.03 -11.50
CA ILE A 78 10.21 -10.94 -10.38
C ILE A 78 11.26 -9.85 -10.65
N LEU A 79 11.60 -9.59 -11.93
CA LEU A 79 12.51 -8.51 -12.30
C LEU A 79 12.01 -7.12 -11.86
N ALA A 80 10.69 -6.90 -11.86
CA ALA A 80 10.11 -5.63 -11.39
C ALA A 80 10.33 -5.42 -9.88
N PHE A 81 10.26 -6.50 -9.10
CA PHE A 81 10.58 -6.47 -7.67
C PHE A 81 12.07 -6.16 -7.45
N PHE A 82 12.97 -6.86 -8.14
CA PHE A 82 14.42 -6.60 -8.03
C PHE A 82 14.79 -5.19 -8.48
N SER A 83 14.21 -4.70 -9.57
CA SER A 83 14.43 -3.33 -10.05
C SER A 83 14.04 -2.29 -8.99
N SER A 84 12.87 -2.47 -8.38
CA SER A 84 12.40 -1.60 -7.29
C SER A 84 13.32 -1.68 -6.08
N PHE A 85 13.73 -2.88 -5.68
CA PHE A 85 14.67 -3.08 -4.57
C PHE A 85 16.02 -2.38 -4.82
N LEU A 86 16.60 -2.56 -6.01
CA LEU A 86 17.87 -1.90 -6.38
C LEU A 86 17.74 -0.38 -6.36
N PHE A 87 16.65 0.16 -6.90
CA PHE A 87 16.38 1.60 -6.84
C PHE A 87 16.43 2.13 -5.40
N TYR A 88 15.73 1.47 -4.47
CA TYR A 88 15.77 1.88 -3.06
C TYR A 88 17.14 1.64 -2.42
N LEU A 89 17.80 0.53 -2.71
CA LEU A 89 19.15 0.21 -2.21
C LEU A 89 20.15 1.31 -2.55
N TYR A 90 20.25 1.69 -3.83
CA TYR A 90 21.17 2.74 -4.27
C TYR A 90 20.76 4.11 -3.72
N SER A 91 19.46 4.42 -3.71
CA SER A 91 18.96 5.67 -3.11
C SER A 91 19.34 5.78 -1.63
N GLN A 92 19.25 4.69 -0.86
CA GLN A 92 19.67 4.71 0.55
C GLN A 92 21.18 4.85 0.70
N LYS A 93 21.97 4.21 -0.18
CA LYS A 93 23.44 4.28 -0.18
C LYS A 93 23.94 5.69 -0.45
N ASP A 94 23.28 6.43 -1.32
CA ASP A 94 23.70 7.78 -1.72
C ASP A 94 23.32 8.85 -0.69
N ILE A 95 22.22 8.66 0.05
CA ILE A 95 21.70 9.64 1.01
C ILE A 95 22.19 9.37 2.45
N HIS A 96 22.43 8.12 2.83
CA HIS A 96 22.65 7.72 4.21
C HIS A 96 23.96 6.96 4.41
N THR A 97 24.74 7.35 5.43
CA THR A 97 25.94 6.60 5.85
C THR A 97 25.59 5.26 6.48
N ASP A 98 24.45 5.15 7.16
CA ASP A 98 23.92 3.94 7.78
C ASP A 98 22.98 3.13 6.86
N TRP A 99 23.15 3.23 5.54
CA TRP A 99 22.27 2.64 4.51
C TRP A 99 21.94 1.16 4.73
N ARG A 100 22.87 0.36 5.29
CA ARG A 100 22.63 -1.07 5.59
C ARG A 100 21.49 -1.26 6.59
N LYS A 101 21.43 -0.43 7.62
CA LYS A 101 20.34 -0.47 8.62
C LYS A 101 19.03 -0.01 8.00
N LYS A 102 19.07 0.99 7.12
CA LYS A 102 17.88 1.51 6.42
C LYS A 102 17.30 0.50 5.45
N ILE A 103 18.14 -0.12 4.61
CA ILE A 103 17.67 -1.11 3.63
C ILE A 103 17.20 -2.41 4.30
N ALA A 104 17.72 -2.76 5.48
CA ALA A 104 17.19 -3.88 6.27
C ALA A 104 15.72 -3.66 6.69
N LEU A 105 15.25 -2.41 6.76
CA LEU A 105 13.85 -2.07 7.01
C LEU A 105 12.97 -2.12 5.75
N PHE A 106 13.54 -2.41 4.57
CA PHE A 106 12.78 -2.44 3.32
C PHE A 106 11.61 -3.43 3.33
N PRO A 107 11.74 -4.68 3.84
CA PRO A 107 10.59 -5.59 3.95
C PRO A 107 9.49 -5.01 4.86
N LEU A 108 9.86 -4.36 5.96
CA LEU A 108 8.90 -3.71 6.86
C LEU A 108 8.22 -2.52 6.17
N PHE A 109 8.97 -1.72 5.40
CA PHE A 109 8.43 -0.64 4.59
C PHE A 109 7.43 -1.15 3.55
N MET A 110 7.73 -2.26 2.87
CA MET A 110 6.82 -2.90 1.93
C MET A 110 5.56 -3.41 2.61
N ALA A 111 5.69 -4.13 3.73
CA ALA A 111 4.56 -4.62 4.51
C ALA A 111 3.68 -3.45 4.98
N GLY A 112 4.27 -2.37 5.50
CA GLY A 112 3.52 -1.18 5.89
C GLY A 112 2.78 -0.53 4.71
N SER A 113 3.42 -0.43 3.54
CA SER A 113 2.82 0.11 2.32
C SER A 113 1.63 -0.73 1.85
N MET A 114 1.75 -2.07 1.90
CA MET A 114 0.67 -3.01 1.61
C MET A 114 -0.47 -2.92 2.64
N GLY A 115 -0.13 -2.78 3.92
CA GLY A 115 -1.11 -2.62 4.99
C GLY A 115 -1.98 -1.37 4.83
N PHE A 116 -1.42 -0.28 4.28
CA PHE A 116 -2.19 0.94 3.98
C PHE A 116 -3.10 0.82 2.74
N ALA A 117 -3.05 -0.28 1.99
CA ALA A 117 -3.79 -0.44 0.74
C ALA A 117 -5.29 -0.26 0.92
N VAL A 118 -5.94 -0.86 1.93
CA VAL A 118 -7.40 -0.74 2.12
C VAL A 118 -7.82 0.72 2.30
N ASN A 119 -7.18 1.40 3.27
CA ASN A 119 -7.50 2.78 3.60
C ASN A 119 -7.21 3.73 2.41
N ASN A 120 -6.10 3.52 1.68
CA ASN A 120 -5.74 4.38 0.56
C ASN A 120 -6.54 4.06 -0.71
N SER A 121 -6.92 2.81 -0.96
CA SER A 121 -7.85 2.45 -2.04
C SER A 121 -9.20 3.12 -1.85
N ARG A 122 -9.70 3.16 -0.61
CA ARG A 122 -10.90 3.94 -0.27
C ARG A 122 -10.70 5.43 -0.59
N ALA A 123 -9.54 6.00 -0.28
CA ALA A 123 -9.22 7.39 -0.60
C ALA A 123 -9.22 7.65 -2.11
N VAL A 124 -8.70 6.71 -2.91
CA VAL A 124 -8.73 6.79 -4.38
C VAL A 124 -10.18 6.80 -4.88
N VAL A 125 -11.00 5.85 -4.44
CA VAL A 125 -12.41 5.77 -4.84
C VAL A 125 -13.17 7.04 -4.43
N GLU A 126 -12.99 7.53 -3.20
CA GLU A 126 -13.63 8.77 -2.75
C GLU A 126 -13.15 10.00 -3.53
N GLY A 127 -11.87 10.07 -3.90
CA GLY A 127 -11.32 11.14 -4.73
C GLY A 127 -11.90 11.14 -6.15
N LEU A 128 -12.05 9.95 -6.76
CA LEU A 128 -12.66 9.81 -8.08
C LEU A 128 -14.14 10.20 -8.07
N LEU A 129 -14.88 9.77 -7.05
CA LEU A 129 -16.29 10.10 -6.84
C LEU A 129 -16.52 11.52 -6.30
N SER A 130 -15.46 12.29 -6.04
CA SER A 130 -15.52 13.65 -5.50
C SER A 130 -16.37 13.77 -4.22
N ARG A 131 -16.37 12.71 -3.39
CA ARG A 131 -17.08 12.72 -2.10
C ARG A 131 -16.37 13.65 -1.13
N LYS A 132 -17.08 14.52 -0.41
CA LYS A 132 -16.48 15.31 0.66
C LYS A 132 -16.23 14.40 1.87
N SER A 133 -15.01 14.40 2.40
CA SER A 133 -14.64 13.61 3.60
C SER A 133 -14.18 14.59 4.69
N GLU A 134 -14.45 14.28 5.95
CA GLU A 134 -14.09 15.14 7.07
C GLU A 134 -12.58 15.39 7.12
N PHE A 135 -12.20 16.68 7.19
CA PHE A 135 -10.81 17.06 7.34
C PHE A 135 -10.39 17.00 8.81
N VAL A 136 -10.04 15.80 9.27
CA VAL A 136 -9.43 15.64 10.60
C VAL A 136 -8.00 16.20 10.55
N ARG A 137 -7.76 17.31 11.24
CA ARG A 137 -6.42 17.94 11.31
C ARG A 137 -5.44 16.96 11.97
N THR A 138 -4.31 16.74 11.31
CA THR A 138 -3.18 16.04 11.93
C THR A 138 -2.56 16.94 12.99
N PRO A 139 -2.41 16.49 14.24
CA PRO A 139 -1.73 17.27 15.26
C PRO A 139 -0.27 17.50 14.83
N LYS A 140 0.14 18.76 14.77
CA LYS A 140 1.53 19.14 14.51
C LYS A 140 2.25 19.13 15.85
N VAL A 141 3.06 18.10 16.12
CA VAL A 141 3.89 18.06 17.33
C VAL A 141 5.24 18.65 16.98
N LYS A 142 5.66 19.71 17.69
CA LYS A 142 7.03 20.25 17.58
C LYS A 142 7.98 19.36 18.40
N PRO A 143 9.18 19.02 17.89
CA PRO A 143 10.18 18.33 18.70
C PRO A 143 10.59 19.22 19.88
N GLY A 144 10.48 18.70 21.12
CA GLY A 144 10.89 19.40 22.35
C GLY A 144 9.79 20.13 23.12
N ASP A 145 8.56 20.18 22.59
CA ASP A 145 7.45 20.87 23.26
C ASP A 145 6.63 19.85 24.09
N ASN A 146 6.67 19.98 25.42
CA ASN A 146 5.86 19.19 26.37
C ASN A 146 4.39 19.67 26.37
N GLN A 147 3.79 19.84 25.19
CA GLN A 147 2.38 20.19 25.11
C GLN A 147 1.50 18.98 25.48
N PRO A 148 0.38 19.21 26.19
CA PRO A 148 -0.52 18.14 26.56
C PRO A 148 -0.98 17.43 25.29
N LYS A 149 -0.81 16.10 25.28
CA LYS A 149 -1.32 15.23 24.20
C LYS A 149 -2.76 15.68 23.93
N PRO A 150 -3.11 16.08 22.69
CA PRO A 150 -4.46 16.55 22.39
C PRO A 150 -5.43 15.50 22.90
N ASN A 151 -6.31 15.92 23.81
CA ASN A 151 -7.22 15.03 24.49
C ASN A 151 -8.34 14.67 23.53
N TYR A 152 -8.05 13.77 22.57
CA TYR A 152 -9.06 13.11 21.76
C TYR A 152 -9.78 12.09 22.65
N SER A 153 -10.60 12.58 23.57
CA SER A 153 -11.48 11.81 24.46
C SER A 153 -12.83 11.51 23.80
N ALA A 154 -12.91 11.57 22.46
CA ALA A 154 -13.99 10.91 21.77
C ALA A 154 -13.68 9.41 21.74
N ARG A 155 -14.56 8.60 22.33
CA ARG A 155 -14.61 7.14 22.18
C ARG A 155 -14.45 6.82 20.69
N LYS A 156 -13.22 6.48 20.25
CA LYS A 156 -12.96 6.22 18.84
C LYS A 156 -13.68 4.93 18.51
N LYS A 157 -14.86 5.04 17.89
CA LYS A 157 -15.52 3.89 17.29
C LYS A 157 -14.54 3.27 16.29
N LEU A 158 -14.44 1.94 16.31
CA LEU A 158 -13.65 1.23 15.31
C LEU A 158 -14.21 1.57 13.93
N SER A 159 -13.34 2.06 13.04
CA SER A 159 -13.72 2.25 11.65
C SER A 159 -14.06 0.89 11.05
N PRO A 160 -15.11 0.77 10.21
CA PRO A 160 -15.38 -0.43 9.42
C PRO A 160 -14.15 -0.94 8.65
N THR A 161 -13.25 -0.02 8.26
CA THR A 161 -11.97 -0.34 7.61
C THR A 161 -11.10 -1.30 8.43
N VAL A 162 -11.09 -1.20 9.77
CA VAL A 162 -10.25 -2.06 10.63
C VAL A 162 -10.71 -3.51 10.55
N TYR A 163 -12.03 -3.75 10.47
CA TYR A 163 -12.57 -5.10 10.30
C TYR A 163 -12.19 -5.71 8.96
N ILE A 164 -12.20 -4.90 7.89
CA ILE A 164 -11.74 -5.33 6.56
C ILE A 164 -10.25 -5.68 6.59
N GLU A 165 -9.43 -4.85 7.23
CA GLU A 165 -7.99 -5.11 7.39
C GLU A 165 -7.72 -6.40 8.19
N MET A 166 -8.46 -6.65 9.27
CA MET A 166 -8.35 -7.91 10.04
C MET A 166 -8.79 -9.13 9.21
N LEU A 167 -9.88 -9.01 8.45
CA LEU A 167 -10.34 -10.08 7.57
C LEU A 167 -9.32 -10.38 6.48
N LEU A 168 -8.71 -9.35 5.89
CA LEU A 168 -7.63 -9.52 4.91
C LEU A 168 -6.38 -10.11 5.54
N ALA A 169 -6.05 -9.78 6.79
CA ALA A 169 -4.95 -10.44 7.50
C ALA A 169 -5.23 -11.95 7.65
N ALA A 170 -6.43 -12.34 8.10
CA ALA A 170 -6.81 -13.75 8.18
C ALA A 170 -6.81 -14.44 6.80
N TYR A 171 -7.27 -13.75 5.76
CA TYR A 171 -7.24 -14.24 4.38
C TYR A 171 -5.81 -14.47 3.87
N CYS A 172 -4.89 -13.53 4.11
CA CYS A 172 -3.49 -13.67 3.72
C CYS A 172 -2.78 -14.76 4.53
N LEU A 173 -3.20 -15.02 5.78
CA LEU A 173 -2.71 -16.15 6.55
C LEU A 173 -3.06 -17.49 5.88
N VAL A 174 -4.26 -17.63 5.31
CA VAL A 174 -4.60 -18.79 4.48
C VAL A 174 -3.65 -18.90 3.29
N GLY A 175 -3.31 -17.79 2.63
CA GLY A 175 -2.31 -17.77 1.56
C GLY A 175 -0.92 -18.23 2.02
N VAL A 176 -0.47 -17.81 3.21
CA VAL A 176 0.81 -18.27 3.80
C VAL A 176 0.77 -19.78 4.02
N ILE A 177 -0.30 -20.30 4.64
CA ILE A 177 -0.47 -21.73 4.91
C ILE A 177 -0.51 -22.52 3.61
N ALA A 178 -1.28 -22.05 2.61
CA ALA A 178 -1.38 -22.68 1.30
C ALA A 178 -0.03 -22.69 0.58
N SER A 179 0.73 -21.59 0.61
CA SER A 179 2.07 -21.55 0.01
C SER A 179 3.04 -22.52 0.65
N ILE A 180 2.95 -22.75 1.96
CA ILE A 180 3.77 -23.75 2.65
C ILE A 180 3.31 -25.17 2.26
N TYR A 181 2.00 -25.42 2.26
CA TYR A 181 1.42 -26.72 1.95
C TYR A 181 1.74 -27.19 0.52
N PHE A 182 1.60 -26.31 -0.47
CA PHE A 182 1.89 -26.60 -1.88
C PHE A 182 3.37 -26.39 -2.26
N MET A 183 4.25 -26.05 -1.31
CA MET A 183 5.67 -25.75 -1.57
C MET A 183 5.89 -24.61 -2.59
N GLU A 184 4.99 -23.63 -2.63
CA GLU A 184 5.06 -22.44 -3.47
C GLU A 184 5.96 -21.36 -2.84
N ILE A 185 7.26 -21.63 -2.80
CA ILE A 185 8.28 -20.79 -2.14
C ILE A 185 8.30 -19.37 -2.74
N ALA A 186 8.05 -19.21 -4.04
CA ALA A 186 8.06 -17.91 -4.70
C ALA A 186 6.94 -16.98 -4.24
N ALA A 187 5.76 -17.52 -3.88
CA ALA A 187 4.61 -16.75 -3.42
C ALA A 187 4.70 -16.38 -1.93
N LEU A 188 5.42 -17.20 -1.15
CA LEU A 188 5.49 -17.09 0.31
C LEU A 188 5.94 -15.70 0.82
N PRO A 189 7.01 -15.06 0.30
CA PRO A 189 7.43 -13.73 0.74
C PRO A 189 6.33 -12.68 0.55
N PHE A 190 5.59 -12.73 -0.56
CA PHE A 190 4.52 -11.78 -0.84
C PHE A 190 3.31 -11.99 0.08
N HIS A 191 2.93 -13.24 0.34
CA HIS A 191 1.87 -13.55 1.31
C HIS A 191 2.25 -13.10 2.72
N LEU A 192 3.49 -13.30 3.14
CA LEU A 192 3.99 -12.82 4.43
C LEU A 192 3.96 -11.29 4.51
N LEU A 193 4.38 -10.57 3.46
CA LEU A 193 4.34 -9.11 3.44
C LEU A 193 2.90 -8.57 3.56
N PHE A 194 1.94 -9.17 2.85
CA PHE A 194 0.53 -8.80 2.99
C PHE A 194 -0.01 -9.11 4.39
N PHE A 195 0.24 -10.32 4.90
CA PHE A 195 -0.19 -10.74 6.23
C PHE A 195 0.35 -9.82 7.33
N LEU A 196 1.67 -9.60 7.34
CA LEU A 196 2.33 -8.72 8.31
C LEU A 196 1.85 -7.27 8.16
N GLY A 197 1.66 -6.81 6.92
CA GLY A 197 1.16 -5.46 6.63
C GLY A 197 -0.22 -5.20 7.22
N PHE A 198 -1.21 -6.05 6.91
CA PHE A 198 -2.56 -5.89 7.44
C PHE A 198 -2.63 -6.13 8.95
N THR A 199 -1.86 -7.09 9.48
CA THR A 199 -1.77 -7.32 10.93
C THR A 199 -1.18 -6.11 11.65
N MET A 200 -0.13 -5.51 11.11
CA MET A 200 0.49 -4.31 11.69
C MET A 200 -0.50 -3.13 11.68
N VAL A 201 -1.15 -2.83 10.57
CA VAL A 201 -2.06 -1.68 10.47
C VAL A 201 -3.32 -1.87 11.32
N SER A 202 -3.91 -3.07 11.32
CA SER A 202 -5.09 -3.37 12.15
C SER A 202 -4.75 -3.34 13.64
N SER A 203 -3.62 -3.94 14.07
CA SER A 203 -3.18 -3.91 15.47
C SER A 203 -2.85 -2.50 15.96
N MET A 204 -2.19 -1.68 15.14
CA MET A 204 -1.95 -0.26 15.46
C MET A 204 -3.26 0.53 15.57
N SER A 205 -4.23 0.24 14.70
CA SER A 205 -5.56 0.86 14.74
C SER A 205 -6.34 0.47 16.00
N LEU A 206 -6.30 -0.81 16.38
CA LEU A 206 -6.87 -1.30 17.64
C LEU A 206 -6.20 -0.66 18.85
N LYS A 207 -4.85 -0.65 18.90
CA LYS A 207 -4.09 -0.02 19.98
C LYS A 207 -4.42 1.46 20.13
N SER A 208 -4.63 2.18 19.02
CA SER A 208 -5.06 3.59 19.02
C SER A 208 -6.42 3.82 19.68
N VAL A 209 -7.30 2.80 19.67
CA VAL A 209 -8.61 2.82 20.34
C VAL A 209 -8.50 2.40 21.80
N TYR A 210 -7.71 1.36 22.11
CA TYR A 210 -7.61 0.78 23.45
C TYR A 210 -6.60 1.45 24.39
N SER A 211 -5.57 2.12 23.87
CA SER A 211 -4.47 2.75 24.66
C SER A 211 -4.90 4.02 25.43
N LYS A 212 -6.21 4.18 25.70
CA LYS A 212 -6.79 5.25 26.51
C LYS A 212 -7.69 4.71 27.65
N LYS A 213 -7.42 3.50 28.13
CA LYS A 213 -7.80 3.09 29.49
C LYS A 213 -6.62 3.32 30.41
#